data_AF-A0A850Q4Z8-F1
#
_entry.id   AF-A0A850Q4Z8-F1
#
_cell.length_a   1.000
_cell.length_b   1.000
_cell.length_c   1.000
_cell.angle_alpha   90.00
_cell.angle_beta   90.00
_cell.angle_gamma   90.00
#
_symmetry.space_group_name_H-M   'P 1'
#
loop_
_entity.id
_entity.type
_entity.pdbx_description
1 polymer ?
#
loop_
_entity_poly.entity_id
_entity_poly.type
_entity_poly.pdbx_seq_one_letter_code
_entity_poly.pdbx_strand_id
1 'polypeptide(L)'
;FAALDFYTKLRLEDEFWNIVQKKKKSAILVTHDIDEAIAISHRILIMGNSPDGIVKEFEIDFGTQDRSPDLLRGHPKFADYFNSIWSELKEKTKNG
;
A
#
# COMPACT_ATOMS: atom_id res chain seq x y z
N PHE A 1 1.04 3.76 11.72
CA PHE A 1 0.91 2.58 12.59
C PHE A 1 2.23 2.22 13.30
N ALA A 2 2.95 3.19 13.89
CA ALA A 2 4.35 2.98 14.29
C ALA A 2 4.56 2.34 15.68
N ALA A 3 3.50 2.11 16.48
CA ALA A 3 3.61 1.64 17.86
C ALA A 3 2.74 0.40 18.17
N LEU A 4 2.28 -0.31 17.13
CA LEU A 4 1.51 -1.55 17.29
C LEU A 4 2.42 -2.74 16.95
N ASP A 5 2.29 -3.83 17.70
CA ASP A 5 2.97 -5.07 17.36
C ASP A 5 2.49 -5.58 15.98
N PHE A 6 3.36 -6.29 15.27
CA PHE A 6 3.13 -6.72 13.89
C PHE A 6 1.82 -7.49 13.70
N TYR A 7 1.46 -8.34 14.67
CA TYR A 7 0.22 -9.11 14.61
C TYR A 7 -1.01 -8.21 14.74
N THR A 8 -1.01 -7.27 15.69
CA THR A 8 -2.08 -6.29 15.83
C THR A 8 -2.21 -5.41 14.58
N LYS A 9 -1.09 -5.06 13.94
CA LYS A 9 -1.11 -4.32 12.67
C LYS A 9 -1.85 -5.11 11.59
N LEU A 10 -1.44 -6.35 11.31
CA LEU A 10 -2.08 -7.18 10.28
C LEU A 10 -3.59 -7.33 10.51
N ARG A 11 -4.00 -7.55 11.76
CA ARG A 11 -5.41 -7.64 12.10
C ARG A 11 -6.18 -6.36 11.78
N LEU A 12 -5.60 -5.19 12.05
CA LEU A 12 -6.25 -3.91 11.73
C LEU A 12 -6.36 -3.67 10.22
N GLU A 13 -5.35 -4.09 9.46
CA GLU A 13 -5.40 -4.02 7.99
C GLU A 13 -6.54 -4.87 7.44
N ASP A 14 -6.71 -6.09 7.94
CA ASP A 14 -7.77 -6.99 7.52
C ASP A 14 -9.16 -6.50 7.97
N GLU A 15 -9.29 -5.98 9.20
CA GLU A 15 -10.52 -5.33 9.67
C GLU A 15 -10.88 -4.11 8.82
N PHE A 16 -9.90 -3.27 8.49
CA PHE A 16 -10.08 -2.10 7.62
C PHE A 16 -10.56 -2.52 6.22
N TRP A 17 -9.88 -3.49 5.60
CA TRP A 17 -10.26 -4.04 4.30
C TRP A 17 -11.71 -4.54 4.32
N ASN A 18 -12.06 -5.34 5.33
CA ASN A 18 -13.41 -5.86 5.50
C ASN A 18 -14.46 -4.75 5.62
N ILE A 19 -14.18 -3.67 6.37
CA ILE A 19 -15.11 -2.55 6.52
C ILE A 19 -15.31 -1.83 5.18
N VAL A 20 -14.23 -1.53 4.46
CA VAL A 20 -14.27 -0.83 3.17
C VAL A 20 -15.06 -1.62 2.15
N GLN A 21 -14.78 -2.92 2.03
CA GLN A 21 -15.46 -3.81 1.08
C GLN A 21 -16.93 -4.01 1.44
N LYS A 22 -17.25 -4.31 2.72
CA LYS A 22 -18.64 -4.51 3.16
C LYS A 22 -19.48 -3.25 2.99
N LYS A 23 -18.92 -2.07 3.28
CA LYS A 23 -19.64 -0.80 3.18
C LYS A 23 -19.64 -0.20 1.77
N LYS A 24 -18.91 -0.79 0.82
CA LYS A 24 -18.72 -0.28 -0.56
C LYS A 24 -18.35 1.21 -0.56
N LYS A 25 -17.45 1.61 0.34
CA LYS A 25 -17.01 3.01 0.47
C LYS A 25 -15.63 3.17 -0.13
N SER A 26 -15.33 4.35 -0.63
CA SER A 26 -13.96 4.75 -0.95
C SER A 26 -13.26 5.19 0.33
N ALA A 27 -12.01 4.75 0.52
CA ALA A 27 -11.17 5.16 1.63
C ALA A 27 -9.80 5.61 1.09
N ILE A 28 -9.18 6.55 1.79
CA ILE A 28 -7.81 6.99 1.55
C ILE A 28 -7.01 6.69 2.81
N LEU A 29 -5.89 6.01 2.64
CA LEU A 29 -4.94 5.68 3.70
C LEU A 29 -3.63 6.39 3.42
N VAL A 30 -3.07 7.07 4.42
CA VAL A 30 -1.73 7.65 4.37
C VAL A 30 -0.84 6.83 5.28
N THR A 31 0.17 6.19 4.70
CA THR A 31 1.15 5.37 5.44
C THR A 31 2.57 5.64 4.95
N HIS A 32 3.55 5.31 5.78
CA HIS A 32 4.97 5.28 5.44
C HIS A 32 5.48 3.86 5.18
N ASP A 33 4.60 2.86 5.26
CA ASP A 33 4.94 1.45 5.07
C ASP A 33 4.48 0.99 3.68
N ILE A 34 5.43 0.54 2.86
CA ILE A 34 5.20 0.10 1.50
C ILE A 34 4.37 -1.19 1.48
N ASP A 35 4.62 -2.11 2.41
CA ASP A 35 3.94 -3.39 2.45
C ASP A 35 2.44 -3.20 2.76
N GLU A 36 2.13 -2.31 3.70
CA GLU A 36 0.75 -1.91 4.02
C GLU A 36 0.05 -1.27 2.82
N ALA A 37 0.74 -0.37 2.12
CA ALA A 37 0.20 0.30 0.95
C ALA A 37 -0.17 -0.71 -0.15
N ILE A 38 0.70 -1.69 -0.42
CA ILE A 38 0.47 -2.74 -1.43
C ILE A 38 -0.65 -3.68 -1.01
N ALA A 39 -0.69 -4.10 0.26
CA ALA A 39 -1.63 -5.12 0.73
C ALA A 39 -3.09 -4.64 0.73
N ILE A 40 -3.34 -3.34 0.93
CA ILE A 40 -4.69 -2.81 1.15
C ILE A 40 -5.22 -2.04 -0.08
N SER A 41 -4.33 -1.47 -0.89
CA SER A 41 -4.73 -0.47 -1.88
C SER A 41 -5.04 -1.07 -3.25
N HIS A 42 -5.93 -0.40 -3.98
CA HIS A 42 -6.08 -0.59 -5.43
C HIS A 42 -5.21 0.40 -6.22
N ARG A 43 -4.89 1.54 -5.61
CA ARG A 43 -4.08 2.62 -6.18
C ARG A 43 -3.15 3.18 -5.11
N ILE A 44 -1.90 3.40 -5.45
CA ILE A 44 -0.90 4.00 -4.57
C ILE A 44 -0.39 5.28 -5.22
N LEU A 45 -0.42 6.37 -4.48
CA LEU A 45 0.10 7.67 -4.90
C LEU A 45 1.35 7.98 -4.08
N ILE A 46 2.48 8.24 -4.75
CA ILE A 46 3.70 8.70 -4.09
C ILE A 46 3.66 10.22 -4.03
N MET A 47 3.76 10.74 -2.82
CA MET A 47 3.90 12.16 -2.56
C MET A 47 5.39 12.54 -2.59
N GLY A 48 5.74 13.54 -3.41
CA GLY A 48 7.04 14.17 -3.40
C GLY A 48 7.18 15.19 -2.27
N ASN A 49 8.39 15.74 -2.13
CA ASN A 49 8.62 16.86 -1.23
C ASN A 49 7.85 18.09 -1.73
N SER A 50 7.35 18.91 -0.82
CA SER A 50 6.76 20.19 -1.21
C SER A 50 7.78 21.01 -2.02
N PRO A 51 7.42 21.56 -3.19
CA PRO A 51 6.06 21.72 -3.75
C PRO A 51 5.62 20.66 -4.77
N ASP A 52 6.37 19.58 -4.96
CA ASP A 52 6.24 18.64 -6.09
C ASP A 52 4.91 17.87 -6.15
N GLY A 53 4.14 17.82 -5.06
CA GLY A 53 2.82 17.19 -5.03
C GLY A 53 2.88 15.67 -5.24
N ILE A 54 2.01 15.12 -6.09
CA ILE A 54 2.01 13.68 -6.45
C ILE A 54 3.01 13.47 -7.59
N VAL A 55 3.98 12.59 -7.36
CA VAL A 55 5.07 12.35 -8.31
C VAL A 55 4.93 11.04 -9.07
N LYS A 56 4.19 10.08 -8.52
CA LYS A 56 3.95 8.77 -9.16
C LYS A 56 2.63 8.16 -8.72
N GLU A 57 2.02 7.41 -9.62
CA GLU A 57 0.86 6.58 -9.35
C GLU A 57 1.16 5.13 -9.75
N PHE A 58 0.73 4.20 -8.91
CA PHE A 58 0.76 2.76 -9.18
C PHE A 58 -0.67 2.21 -9.09
N GLU A 59 -1.10 1.51 -10.13
CA GLU A 59 -2.29 0.67 -10.09
C GLU A 59 -1.90 -0.72 -9.59
N ILE A 60 -2.57 -1.18 -8.53
CA ILE A 60 -2.23 -2.43 -7.85
C ILE A 60 -3.25 -3.50 -8.25
N ASP A 61 -2.88 -4.31 -9.23
CA ASP A 61 -3.66 -5.43 -9.69
C ASP A 61 -2.97 -6.78 -9.51
N PHE A 62 -3.55 -7.61 -8.65
CA PHE A 62 -3.09 -8.97 -8.40
C PHE A 62 -3.74 -10.01 -9.33
N GLY A 63 -4.72 -9.63 -10.16
CA GLY A 63 -5.42 -10.55 -11.07
C GLY A 63 -6.33 -11.55 -10.34
N THR A 64 -6.66 -11.28 -9.08
CA THR A 64 -7.53 -12.10 -8.23
C THR A 64 -8.66 -11.26 -7.64
N GLN A 65 -9.82 -11.89 -7.45
CA GLN A 65 -10.97 -11.29 -6.76
C GLN A 65 -10.80 -11.35 -5.24
N ASP A 66 -10.09 -12.35 -4.72
CA ASP A 66 -9.76 -12.43 -3.31
C ASP A 66 -8.52 -11.59 -3.04
N ARG A 67 -8.73 -10.50 -2.31
CA ARG A 67 -7.76 -9.44 -2.05
C ARG A 67 -7.59 -9.18 -0.55
N SER A 68 -7.83 -10.18 0.30
CA SER A 68 -7.49 -10.02 1.71
C SER A 68 -5.99 -9.69 1.85
N PRO A 69 -5.63 -8.70 2.68
CA PRO A 69 -4.25 -8.30 2.89
C PRO A 69 -3.30 -9.47 3.18
N ASP A 70 -3.73 -10.43 4.01
CA ASP A 70 -2.94 -11.61 4.36
C ASP A 70 -2.62 -12.50 3.15
N LEU A 71 -3.57 -12.71 2.25
CA LEU A 71 -3.36 -13.51 1.04
C LEU A 71 -2.45 -12.80 0.03
N LEU A 72 -2.67 -11.50 -0.16
CA LEU A 72 -1.93 -10.72 -1.16
C LEU A 72 -0.44 -10.63 -0.84
N ARG A 73 -0.06 -10.62 0.45
CA ARG A 73 1.34 -10.64 0.88
C ARG A 73 2.11 -11.88 0.40
N GLY A 74 1.43 -13.00 0.19
CA GLY A 74 2.02 -14.21 -0.39
C GLY A 74 2.01 -14.27 -1.92
N HIS A 75 1.41 -13.29 -2.60
CA HIS A 75 1.24 -13.33 -4.05
C HIS A 75 2.54 -12.98 -4.79
N PRO A 76 2.90 -13.68 -5.89
CA PRO A 76 4.16 -13.42 -6.62
C PRO A 76 4.38 -11.95 -7.03
N LYS A 77 3.34 -11.30 -7.55
CA LYS A 77 3.37 -9.87 -7.93
C LYS A 77 3.66 -8.90 -6.77
N PHE A 78 3.53 -9.33 -5.51
CA PHE A 78 3.74 -8.45 -4.36
C PHE A 78 5.18 -7.92 -4.33
N ALA A 79 6.14 -8.82 -4.55
CA ALA A 79 7.56 -8.47 -4.62
C ALA A 79 7.86 -7.50 -5.78
N ASP A 80 7.20 -7.68 -6.93
CA ASP A 80 7.36 -6.81 -8.09
C ASP A 80 6.89 -5.37 -7.80
N TYR A 81 5.73 -5.22 -7.15
CA TYR A 81 5.23 -3.92 -6.70
C TYR A 81 6.16 -3.30 -5.67
N PHE A 82 6.61 -4.08 -4.68
CA PHE A 82 7.52 -3.61 -3.65
C PHE A 82 8.80 -3.04 -4.27
N ASN A 83 9.45 -3.80 -5.16
CA ASN A 83 10.68 -3.38 -5.81
C ASN A 83 10.49 -2.12 -6.67
N SER A 84 9.36 -2.01 -7.36
CA SER A 84 9.03 -0.85 -8.20
C SER A 84 8.83 0.42 -7.37
N ILE A 85 8.03 0.33 -6.31
CA ILE A 85 7.76 1.46 -5.39
C ILE A 85 9.03 1.87 -4.64
N TRP A 86 9.79 0.89 -4.15
CA TRP A 86 11.04 1.13 -3.44
C TRP A 86 12.09 1.83 -4.30
N SER A 87 12.18 1.45 -5.58
CA SER A 87 13.10 2.09 -6.53
C SER A 87 12.74 3.56 -6.75
N GLU A 88 11.46 3.86 -6.94
CA GLU A 88 10.96 5.24 -7.10
C GLU A 88 11.26 6.10 -5.86
N LEU A 89 11.03 5.57 -4.65
CA LEU A 89 11.33 6.27 -3.40
C LEU A 89 12.84 6.53 -3.20
N LYS A 90 13.69 5.59 -3.62
CA LYS A 90 15.15 5.73 -3.54
C LYS A 90 15.68 6.81 -4.49
N GLU A 91 15.19 6.87 -5.72
CA GLU A 91 15.60 7.90 -6.68
C GLU A 91 15.28 9.30 -6.15
N LYS A 92 14.12 9.48 -5.50
CA LYS A 92 13.73 10.76 -4.89
C LYS A 92 14.61 11.15 -3.70
N THR A 93 15.02 10.18 -2.89
CA THR A 93 15.90 10.46 -1.73
C THR A 93 17.30 10.90 -2.16
N LYS A 94 17.76 10.54 -3.37
CA LYS A 94 19.07 10.95 -3.91
C LYS A 94 19.08 12.34 -4.56
N ASN A 95 17.92 12.83 -4.99
CA ASN A 95 17.76 14.09 -5.71
C ASN A 95 17.23 15.23 -4.82
N GLY A 96 17.17 15.02 -3.49
CA GLY A 96 16.75 15.98 -2.49
C GLY A 96 17.89 16.46 -1.59
#